data_AF-A0A1W9PJ69-F1
#
_entry.id   AF-A0A1W9PJ69-F1
#
_cell.length_a   1.000
_cell.length_b   1.000
_cell.length_c   1.000
_cell.angle_alpha   90.00
_cell.angle_beta   90.00
_cell.angle_gamma   90.00
#
_symmetry.space_group_name_H-M   'P 1'
#
loop_
_entity.id
_entity.type
_entity.pdbx_description
1 polymer ?
#
loop_
_entity_poly.entity_id
_entity_poly.type
_entity_poly.pdbx_seq_one_letter_code
_entity_poly.pdbx_strand_id
1 'polypeptide(L)'
;MIIFMYECESRDETTVDKSEKTITVYKVVHGHRLPPEPDPKINNSTLLGIDSNNNGVRDDVERWIYTRYDKHFPCKMVEVNVTIPATGKTVTGYKRICEDHEVPYHQIVREIAMQGARAAQIIIQEPERARETRAVFARAYNCSFYFQHTFSFPAPSKENNESVYLDHYIFGDEFKAVQFNTSRRSRAFAKYNMALGGGVYGNLSKNNGRDVCDFNATKLLRKNP
;
A
#
# COMPACT_ATOMS: atom_id res chain seq x y z
N MET A 1 -57.42 16.99 66.59
CA MET A 1 -57.31 15.82 65.69
C MET A 1 -56.34 16.20 64.58
N ILE A 2 -55.07 15.83 64.74
CA ILE A 2 -54.01 16.03 63.75
C ILE A 2 -53.42 14.64 63.52
N ILE A 3 -53.48 14.20 62.27
CA ILE A 3 -53.19 12.84 61.81
C ILE A 3 -52.07 12.95 60.76
N PHE A 4 -50.96 12.27 61.08
CA PHE A 4 -49.91 11.68 60.21
C PHE A 4 -49.06 12.68 59.38
N MET A 5 -47.84 12.39 58.91
CA MET A 5 -47.18 11.15 58.50
C MET A 5 -45.65 11.26 58.71
N TYR A 6 -44.99 10.17 59.09
CA TYR A 6 -43.54 10.00 58.91
C TYR A 6 -43.33 9.35 57.52
N GLU A 7 -42.48 9.94 56.68
CA GLU A 7 -41.98 9.29 55.46
C GLU A 7 -40.64 8.60 55.74
N CYS A 8 -40.54 7.35 55.30
CA CYS A 8 -39.38 6.49 55.44
C CYS A 8 -38.60 6.50 54.11
N GLU A 9 -37.37 7.00 54.13
CA GLU A 9 -36.48 7.08 52.97
C GLU A 9 -35.92 5.69 52.63
N SER A 10 -36.27 5.13 51.47
CA SER A 10 -35.65 3.92 50.93
C SER A 10 -34.51 4.29 49.99
N ARG A 11 -33.26 4.06 50.43
CA ARG A 11 -32.08 4.03 49.54
C ARG A 11 -31.94 2.65 48.93
N ASP A 12 -32.05 2.56 47.62
CA ASP A 12 -31.39 1.49 46.87
C ASP A 12 -31.05 2.01 45.46
N GLU A 13 -29.77 2.33 45.24
CA GLU A 13 -29.24 2.56 43.90
C GLU A 13 -27.85 1.93 43.82
N THR A 14 -27.83 0.64 43.50
CA THR A 14 -26.62 -0.05 43.05
C THR A 14 -26.35 0.30 41.59
N THR A 15 -25.39 1.20 41.36
CA THR A 15 -24.83 1.45 40.03
C THR A 15 -23.80 0.36 39.70
N VAL A 16 -24.19 -0.60 38.86
CA VAL A 16 -23.27 -1.58 38.27
C VAL A 16 -22.60 -0.93 37.06
N ASP A 17 -21.39 -0.43 37.24
CA ASP A 17 -20.52 0.02 36.15
C ASP A 17 -20.00 -1.19 35.35
N LYS A 18 -20.72 -1.54 34.29
CA LYS A 18 -20.27 -2.48 33.25
C LYS A 18 -19.27 -1.77 32.34
N SER A 19 -18.02 -1.68 32.78
CA SER A 19 -16.92 -1.32 31.87
C SER A 19 -16.73 -2.45 30.85
N GLU A 20 -17.25 -2.23 29.65
CA GLU A 20 -17.14 -3.16 28.53
C GLU A 20 -15.69 -3.14 28.01
N LYS A 21 -14.87 -4.07 28.50
CA LYS A 21 -13.49 -4.26 28.01
C LYS A 21 -13.52 -4.74 26.57
N THR A 22 -13.18 -3.87 25.63
CA THR A 22 -12.97 -4.22 24.23
C THR A 22 -11.63 -4.95 24.08
N ILE A 23 -11.68 -6.26 23.81
CA ILE A 23 -10.49 -7.05 23.47
C ILE A 23 -10.12 -6.70 22.02
N THR A 24 -9.01 -5.99 21.82
CA THR A 24 -8.49 -5.67 20.48
C THR A 24 -7.65 -6.82 19.96
N VAL A 25 -8.21 -7.63 19.06
CA VAL A 25 -7.48 -8.67 18.34
C VAL A 25 -6.67 -8.00 17.22
N TYR A 26 -5.34 -8.16 17.25
CA TYR A 26 -4.45 -7.62 16.22
C TYR A 26 -3.93 -8.74 15.29
N LYS A 27 -3.74 -8.41 14.02
CA LYS A 27 -3.15 -9.31 13.01
C LYS A 27 -1.68 -8.96 12.82
N VAL A 28 -0.80 -9.96 12.87
CA VAL A 28 0.63 -9.80 12.58
C VAL A 28 0.95 -10.50 11.26
N VAL A 29 1.60 -9.79 10.34
CA VAL A 29 2.01 -10.31 9.03
C VAL A 29 3.50 -10.02 8.87
N HIS A 30 4.34 -11.06 8.72
CA HIS A 30 5.81 -10.92 8.61
C HIS A 30 6.46 -10.10 9.74
N GLY A 31 5.95 -10.24 10.96
CA GLY A 31 6.43 -9.48 12.12
C GLY A 31 5.93 -8.03 12.20
N HIS A 32 5.14 -7.58 11.22
CA HIS A 32 4.49 -6.28 11.25
C HIS A 32 3.08 -6.37 11.85
N ARG A 33 2.79 -5.56 12.86
CA ARG A 33 1.46 -5.49 13.50
C ARG A 33 0.57 -4.57 12.70
N LEU A 34 -0.46 -5.13 12.07
CA LEU A 34 -1.44 -4.34 11.32
C LEU A 34 -2.34 -3.54 12.27
N PRO A 35 -2.79 -2.35 11.85
CA PRO A 35 -3.82 -1.63 12.55
C PRO A 35 -5.12 -2.45 12.60
N PRO A 36 -6.03 -2.14 13.55
CA PRO A 36 -7.37 -2.71 13.56
C PRO A 36 -8.06 -2.43 12.23
N GLU A 37 -8.98 -3.30 11.83
CA GLU A 37 -9.78 -3.05 10.64
C GLU A 37 -10.70 -1.84 10.90
N PRO A 38 -10.59 -0.76 10.11
CA PRO A 38 -11.37 0.43 10.38
C PRO A 38 -12.82 0.22 9.96
N ASP A 39 -13.76 0.77 10.72
CA ASP A 39 -15.17 0.82 10.31
C ASP A 39 -15.28 1.58 8.97
N PRO A 40 -15.82 0.96 7.89
CA PRO A 40 -15.87 1.60 6.58
C PRO A 40 -16.68 2.89 6.56
N LYS A 41 -17.72 3.03 7.38
CA LYS A 41 -18.56 4.23 7.45
C LYS A 41 -17.78 5.38 8.08
N ILE A 42 -17.04 5.13 9.16
CA ILE A 42 -16.17 6.13 9.80
C ILE A 42 -15.00 6.46 8.87
N ASN A 43 -14.30 5.46 8.34
CA ASN A 43 -13.16 5.66 7.44
C ASN A 43 -13.52 6.45 6.18
N ASN A 44 -14.68 6.20 5.59
CA ASN A 44 -15.11 6.88 4.37
C ASN A 44 -15.78 8.25 4.63
N SER A 45 -16.07 8.59 5.90
CA SER A 45 -16.65 9.90 6.26
C SER A 45 -15.63 11.05 6.14
N THR A 46 -14.33 10.75 6.26
CA THR A 46 -13.26 11.75 6.19
C THR A 46 -12.45 11.61 4.91
N LEU A 47 -11.78 12.69 4.50
CA LEU A 47 -10.91 12.68 3.32
C LEU A 47 -9.71 11.75 3.53
N LEU A 48 -9.04 11.89 4.68
CA LEU A 48 -7.81 11.19 5.05
C LEU A 48 -8.06 9.82 5.69
N GLY A 49 -9.31 9.45 5.98
CA GLY A 49 -9.64 8.19 6.65
C GLY A 49 -9.11 8.09 8.08
N ILE A 50 -8.92 6.85 8.53
CA ILE A 50 -8.35 6.52 9.84
C ILE A 50 -6.90 6.04 9.63
N ASP A 51 -5.98 6.61 10.38
CA ASP A 51 -4.58 6.17 10.53
C ASP A 51 -4.33 6.01 12.04
N SER A 52 -4.56 4.81 12.56
CA SER A 52 -4.54 4.56 14.00
C SER A 52 -3.13 4.54 14.58
N ASN A 53 -2.12 4.27 13.74
CA ASN A 53 -0.72 4.15 14.15
C ASN A 53 0.13 5.39 13.78
N ASN A 54 -0.49 6.42 13.19
CA ASN A 54 0.12 7.68 12.76
C ASN A 54 1.33 7.49 11.85
N ASN A 55 1.31 6.48 10.96
CA ASN A 55 2.41 6.23 10.03
C ASN A 55 2.26 6.96 8.68
N GLY A 56 1.20 7.78 8.54
CA GLY A 56 0.86 8.52 7.33
C GLY A 56 0.15 7.69 6.27
N VAL A 57 -0.25 6.46 6.59
CA VAL A 57 -1.01 5.55 5.72
C VAL A 57 -2.31 5.19 6.42
N ARG A 58 -3.41 5.24 5.67
CA ARG A 58 -4.71 4.83 6.20
C ARG A 58 -4.71 3.35 6.54
N ASP A 59 -5.39 2.99 7.63
CA ASP A 59 -5.47 1.63 8.12
C ASP A 59 -6.05 0.66 7.05
N ASP A 60 -7.05 1.10 6.27
CA ASP A 60 -7.64 0.30 5.19
C ASP A 60 -6.63 0.00 4.07
N VAL A 61 -5.84 1.01 3.70
CA VAL A 61 -4.78 0.92 2.70
C VAL A 61 -3.62 0.07 3.21
N GLU A 62 -3.14 0.27 4.43
CA GLU A 62 -2.04 -0.51 5.00
C GLU A 62 -2.39 -2.01 5.03
N ARG A 63 -3.60 -2.35 5.50
CA ARG A 63 -4.06 -3.74 5.49
C ARG A 63 -4.17 -4.31 4.09
N TRP A 64 -4.63 -3.51 3.11
CA TRP A 64 -4.64 -3.91 1.71
C TRP A 64 -3.23 -4.18 1.19
N ILE A 65 -2.24 -3.31 1.46
CA ILE A 65 -0.84 -3.49 1.05
C ILE A 65 -0.27 -4.81 1.59
N TYR A 66 -0.41 -5.05 2.89
CA TYR A 66 0.14 -6.26 3.51
C TYR A 66 -0.56 -7.54 3.06
N THR A 67 -1.84 -7.47 2.71
CA THR A 67 -2.60 -8.61 2.17
C THR A 67 -2.26 -8.85 0.69
N ARG A 68 -2.23 -7.78 -0.11
CA ARG A 68 -1.98 -7.84 -1.56
C ARG A 68 -0.56 -8.32 -1.88
N TYR A 69 0.39 -7.89 -1.07
CA TYR A 69 1.80 -8.23 -1.19
C TYR A 69 2.22 -9.24 -0.13
N ASP A 70 1.37 -10.18 0.26
CA ASP A 70 1.78 -11.28 1.15
C ASP A 70 2.63 -12.30 0.39
N LYS A 71 2.05 -12.87 -0.67
CA LYS A 71 2.65 -13.91 -1.52
C LYS A 71 2.37 -13.69 -3.01
N HIS A 72 3.14 -14.36 -3.86
CA HIS A 72 2.97 -14.38 -5.31
C HIS A 72 3.40 -15.70 -5.93
N PHE A 73 3.01 -15.91 -7.19
CA PHE A 73 3.55 -16.97 -8.03
C PHE A 73 4.70 -16.39 -8.86
N PRO A 74 5.95 -16.85 -8.67
CA PRO A 74 7.07 -16.34 -9.45
C PRO A 74 6.92 -16.80 -10.90
N CYS A 75 7.06 -15.86 -11.83
CA CYS A 75 7.01 -16.13 -13.26
C CYS A 75 8.29 -15.71 -13.96
N LYS A 76 8.76 -16.54 -14.89
CA LYS A 76 9.90 -16.28 -15.75
C LYS A 76 9.50 -16.29 -17.22
N MET A 77 10.17 -15.47 -18.02
CA MET A 77 10.05 -15.55 -19.47
C MET A 77 10.95 -16.69 -19.96
N VAL A 78 10.37 -17.64 -20.68
CA VAL A 78 11.08 -18.77 -21.27
C VAL A 78 10.98 -18.65 -22.78
N GLU A 79 12.12 -18.79 -23.46
CA GLU A 79 12.17 -18.86 -24.91
C GLU A 79 11.47 -20.14 -25.39
N VAL A 80 10.52 -19.99 -26.30
CA VAL A 80 9.74 -21.10 -26.86
C VAL A 80 9.82 -21.06 -28.38
N ASN A 81 10.12 -22.21 -28.98
CA ASN A 81 10.11 -22.37 -30.42
C ASN A 81 8.72 -22.83 -30.86
N VAL A 82 8.05 -22.04 -31.69
CA VAL A 82 6.70 -22.34 -32.21
C VAL A 82 6.81 -22.59 -33.71
N THR A 83 6.38 -23.76 -34.17
CA THR A 83 6.33 -24.09 -35.61
C THR A 83 4.97 -23.70 -36.17
N ILE A 84 4.97 -22.87 -37.22
CA ILE A 84 3.74 -22.42 -37.88
C ILE A 84 3.23 -23.53 -38.80
N PRO A 85 2.04 -24.12 -38.57
CA PRO A 85 1.59 -25.30 -39.31
C PRO A 85 1.47 -25.09 -40.83
N ALA A 86 1.08 -23.87 -41.25
CA ALA A 86 0.87 -23.56 -42.66
C ALA A 86 2.16 -23.45 -43.49
N THR A 87 3.29 -23.15 -42.85
CA THR A 87 4.56 -22.88 -43.56
C THR A 87 5.69 -23.81 -43.14
N GLY A 88 5.53 -24.57 -42.05
CA GLY A 88 6.61 -25.35 -41.44
C GLY A 88 7.74 -24.49 -40.84
N LYS A 89 7.62 -23.15 -40.86
CA LYS A 89 8.65 -22.24 -40.34
C LYS A 89 8.58 -22.19 -38.81
N THR A 90 9.73 -22.39 -38.17
CA THR A 90 9.88 -22.17 -36.73
C THR A 90 10.15 -20.70 -36.44
N VAL A 91 9.40 -20.14 -35.50
CA VAL A 91 9.62 -18.81 -34.96
C VAL A 91 9.93 -18.91 -33.47
N THR A 92 10.93 -18.14 -33.04
CA THR A 92 11.26 -17.98 -31.62
C THR A 92 10.33 -16.95 -31.01
N GLY A 93 9.63 -17.34 -29.95
CA GLY A 93 8.82 -16.46 -29.11
C GLY A 93 9.24 -16.57 -27.65
N TYR A 94 8.61 -15.77 -26.80
CA TYR A 94 8.79 -15.86 -25.35
C TYR A 94 7.44 -16.14 -24.70
N LYS A 95 7.40 -17.11 -23.80
CA LYS A 95 6.24 -17.45 -23.00
C LYS A 95 6.53 -17.15 -21.54
N ARG A 96 5.61 -16.46 -20.87
CA ARG A 96 5.65 -16.33 -19.41
C ARG A 96 5.21 -17.67 -18.80
N ILE A 97 6.08 -18.30 -18.03
CA ILE A 97 5.79 -19.52 -17.27
C ILE A 97 5.89 -19.17 -15.79
N CYS A 98 4.81 -19.42 -15.06
CA CYS A 98 4.74 -19.24 -13.62
C CYS A 98 4.92 -20.58 -12.92
N GLU A 99 5.53 -20.54 -11.75
CA GLU A 99 5.57 -21.69 -10.83
C GLU A 99 4.17 -21.96 -10.27
N ASP A 100 3.96 -23.17 -9.77
CA ASP A 100 2.68 -23.69 -9.26
C ASP A 100 2.52 -23.52 -7.75
N HIS A 101 3.51 -22.92 -7.08
CA HIS A 101 3.48 -22.65 -5.65
C HIS A 101 3.68 -21.15 -5.35
N GLU A 102 3.07 -20.71 -4.26
CA GLU A 102 3.20 -19.35 -3.77
C GLU A 102 4.48 -19.16 -2.96
N VAL A 103 5.18 -18.05 -3.20
CA VAL A 103 6.33 -17.61 -2.41
C VAL A 103 6.04 -16.24 -1.80
N PRO A 104 6.57 -15.91 -0.61
CA PRO A 104 6.36 -14.61 -0.01
C PRO A 104 6.96 -13.49 -0.89
N TYR A 105 6.27 -12.35 -0.98
CA TYR A 105 6.91 -11.16 -1.52
C TYR A 105 8.02 -10.67 -0.59
N HIS A 106 9.08 -10.13 -1.18
CA HIS A 106 10.13 -9.45 -0.45
C HIS A 106 9.57 -8.22 0.30
N GLN A 107 10.02 -7.95 1.53
CA GLN A 107 9.50 -6.86 2.36
C GLN A 107 9.54 -5.49 1.66
N ILE A 108 10.57 -5.25 0.85
CA ILE A 108 10.73 -4.01 0.05
C ILE A 108 9.50 -3.68 -0.79
N VAL A 109 8.78 -4.68 -1.31
CA VAL A 109 7.58 -4.45 -2.12
C VAL A 109 6.50 -3.73 -1.30
N ARG A 110 6.30 -4.17 -0.05
CA ARG A 110 5.39 -3.53 0.91
C ARG A 110 5.86 -2.12 1.26
N GLU A 111 7.15 -1.91 1.51
CA GLU A 111 7.68 -0.59 1.86
C GLU A 111 7.55 0.43 0.72
N ILE A 112 7.77 0.01 -0.54
CA ILE A 112 7.53 0.85 -1.72
C ILE A 112 6.04 1.24 -1.81
N ALA A 113 5.14 0.28 -1.62
CA ALA A 113 3.71 0.54 -1.62
C ALA A 113 3.30 1.49 -0.47
N MET A 114 3.88 1.32 0.72
CA MET A 114 3.66 2.20 1.89
C MET A 114 4.17 3.63 1.62
N GLN A 115 5.34 3.79 0.99
CA GLN A 115 5.86 5.09 0.57
C GLN A 115 4.91 5.78 -0.42
N GLY A 116 4.41 5.05 -1.41
CA GLY A 116 3.40 5.56 -2.34
C GLY A 116 2.09 5.93 -1.63
N ALA A 117 1.70 5.18 -0.60
CA ALA A 117 0.48 5.45 0.15
C ALA A 117 0.58 6.73 0.97
N ARG A 118 1.71 6.97 1.64
CA ARG A 118 2.00 8.26 2.30
C ARG A 118 1.95 9.42 1.31
N ALA A 119 2.56 9.24 0.14
CA ALA A 119 2.54 10.26 -0.91
C ALA A 119 1.12 10.55 -1.41
N ALA A 120 0.29 9.52 -1.55
CA ALA A 120 -1.11 9.67 -1.94
C ALA A 120 -1.93 10.46 -0.90
N GLN A 121 -1.70 10.25 0.41
CA GLN A 121 -2.35 11.04 1.46
C GLN A 121 -1.99 12.52 1.37
N ILE A 122 -0.71 12.84 1.21
CA ILE A 122 -0.23 14.23 1.06
C ILE A 122 -0.88 14.91 -0.17
N ILE A 123 -0.98 14.18 -1.29
CA ILE A 123 -1.58 14.70 -2.53
C ILE A 123 -3.07 15.05 -2.35
N ILE A 124 -3.84 14.20 -1.67
CA ILE A 124 -5.28 14.46 -1.50
C ILE A 124 -5.56 15.47 -0.39
N GLN A 125 -4.65 15.64 0.58
CA GLN A 125 -4.76 16.61 1.65
C GLN A 125 -4.64 18.04 1.14
N GLU A 126 -3.67 18.30 0.26
CA GLU A 126 -3.34 19.63 -0.26
C GLU A 126 -3.28 19.63 -1.80
N PRO A 127 -4.41 19.35 -2.50
CA PRO A 127 -4.40 19.18 -3.95
C PRO A 127 -4.03 20.46 -4.71
N GLU A 128 -4.25 21.64 -4.13
CA GLU A 128 -3.83 22.93 -4.68
C GLU A 128 -2.30 23.14 -4.65
N ARG A 129 -1.58 22.47 -3.74
CA ARG A 129 -0.12 22.51 -3.64
C ARG A 129 0.55 21.48 -4.55
N ALA A 130 -0.12 21.05 -5.61
CA ALA A 130 0.33 19.97 -6.49
C ALA A 130 1.77 20.14 -7.02
N ARG A 131 2.17 21.37 -7.32
CA ARG A 131 3.52 21.67 -7.84
C ARG A 131 4.63 21.38 -6.82
N GLU A 132 4.33 21.53 -5.54
CA GLU A 132 5.23 21.28 -4.43
C GLU A 132 5.18 19.80 -4.02
N THR A 133 3.97 19.24 -3.92
CA THR A 133 3.75 17.87 -3.44
C THR A 133 4.03 16.79 -4.48
N ARG A 134 4.10 17.12 -5.79
CA ARG A 134 4.45 16.16 -6.85
C ARG A 134 5.80 15.48 -6.65
N ALA A 135 6.74 16.15 -5.97
CA ALA A 135 8.04 15.58 -5.66
C ALA A 135 7.93 14.37 -4.74
N VAL A 136 6.97 14.36 -3.82
CA VAL A 136 6.76 13.27 -2.87
C VAL A 136 6.34 12.00 -3.60
N PHE A 137 5.37 12.09 -4.52
CA PHE A 137 4.93 10.94 -5.30
C PHE A 137 5.95 10.52 -6.36
N ALA A 138 6.68 11.48 -6.95
CA ALA A 138 7.78 11.17 -7.85
C ALA A 138 8.89 10.37 -7.15
N ARG A 139 9.19 10.64 -5.86
CA ARG A 139 10.14 9.84 -5.08
C ARG A 139 9.67 8.40 -4.90
N ALA A 140 8.40 8.19 -4.57
CA ALA A 140 7.82 6.84 -4.46
C ALA A 140 7.90 6.09 -5.80
N TYR A 141 7.49 6.75 -6.89
CA TYR A 141 7.58 6.23 -8.25
C TYR A 141 9.01 5.83 -8.62
N ASN A 142 9.98 6.72 -8.41
CA ASN A 142 11.37 6.48 -8.75
C ASN A 142 11.99 5.37 -7.89
N CYS A 143 11.58 5.23 -6.63
CA CYS A 143 11.98 4.12 -5.78
C CYS A 143 11.47 2.78 -6.36
N SER A 144 10.18 2.71 -6.71
CA SER A 144 9.60 1.52 -7.36
C SER A 144 10.30 1.18 -8.68
N PHE A 145 10.54 2.20 -9.51
CA PHE A 145 11.17 2.05 -10.81
C PHE A 145 12.61 1.53 -10.68
N TYR A 146 13.37 2.04 -9.70
CA TYR A 146 14.72 1.56 -9.43
C TYR A 146 14.73 0.04 -9.15
N PHE A 147 13.83 -0.45 -8.28
CA PHE A 147 13.77 -1.89 -7.98
C PHE A 147 13.27 -2.71 -9.17
N GLN A 148 12.26 -2.24 -9.89
CA GLN A 148 11.76 -2.92 -11.08
C GLN A 148 12.85 -3.05 -12.16
N HIS A 149 13.64 -2.01 -12.42
CA HIS A 149 14.69 -2.08 -13.43
C HIS A 149 15.94 -2.83 -12.96
N THR A 150 16.29 -2.71 -11.68
CA THR A 150 17.49 -3.38 -11.14
C THR A 150 17.28 -4.89 -10.98
N PHE A 151 16.05 -5.33 -10.69
CA PHE A 151 15.76 -6.73 -10.35
C PHE A 151 14.82 -7.48 -11.32
N SER A 152 14.12 -6.80 -12.24
CA SER A 152 13.12 -7.46 -13.12
C SER A 152 13.52 -7.61 -14.60
N PHE A 153 14.63 -7.03 -15.08
CA PHE A 153 15.09 -7.19 -16.47
C PHE A 153 16.33 -8.10 -16.59
N PRO A 154 16.49 -8.83 -17.71
CA PRO A 154 17.02 -10.18 -17.75
C PRO A 154 18.54 -10.21 -17.68
N ALA A 155 19.07 -9.98 -16.50
CA ALA A 155 20.30 -10.59 -16.07
C ALA A 155 20.12 -10.86 -14.58
N PRO A 156 19.93 -12.11 -14.14
CA PRO A 156 20.27 -12.42 -12.76
C PRO A 156 21.71 -11.96 -12.61
N SER A 157 21.95 -10.88 -11.87
CA SER A 157 23.30 -10.57 -11.44
C SER A 157 23.76 -11.82 -10.68
N LYS A 158 24.72 -12.55 -11.26
CA LYS A 158 25.20 -13.85 -10.75
C LYS A 158 25.72 -13.78 -9.31
N GLU A 159 25.82 -12.59 -8.74
CA GLU A 159 26.50 -12.35 -7.48
C GLU A 159 25.54 -12.30 -6.27
N ASN A 160 24.24 -12.04 -6.46
CA ASN A 160 23.33 -11.87 -5.33
C ASN A 160 22.06 -12.70 -5.55
N ASN A 161 21.90 -13.77 -4.77
CA ASN A 161 20.72 -14.66 -4.77
C ASN A 161 19.44 -13.97 -4.22
N GLU A 162 19.41 -12.64 -4.21
CA GLU A 162 18.37 -11.79 -3.62
C GLU A 162 17.58 -11.14 -4.78
N SER A 163 16.62 -11.86 -5.36
CA SER A 163 15.73 -11.29 -6.38
C SER A 163 14.51 -10.63 -5.73
N VAL A 164 14.35 -9.32 -5.91
CA VAL A 164 13.08 -8.65 -5.60
C VAL A 164 12.14 -8.84 -6.79
N TYR A 165 11.27 -9.84 -6.69
CA TYR A 165 10.30 -10.12 -7.75
C TYR A 165 9.11 -9.15 -7.67
N LEU A 166 8.81 -8.53 -8.81
CA LEU A 166 7.66 -7.65 -9.03
C LEU A 166 6.96 -8.12 -10.31
N ASP A 167 5.86 -8.86 -10.17
CA ASP A 167 5.03 -9.33 -11.30
C ASP A 167 4.16 -8.24 -11.93
N HIS A 168 3.96 -7.12 -11.20
CA HIS A 168 3.10 -6.03 -11.63
C HIS A 168 3.63 -4.67 -11.16
N TYR A 169 3.02 -3.62 -11.72
CA TYR A 169 3.32 -2.25 -11.37
C TYR A 169 2.60 -1.85 -10.08
N ILE A 170 3.37 -1.51 -9.02
CA ILE A 170 2.83 -1.26 -7.67
C ILE A 170 1.80 -0.12 -7.67
N PHE A 171 2.08 0.97 -8.38
CA PHE A 171 1.18 2.16 -8.40
C PHE A 171 0.13 2.09 -9.53
N GLY A 172 -0.34 0.89 -9.84
CA GLY A 172 -1.34 0.61 -10.87
C GLY A 172 -2.77 0.94 -10.46
N ASP A 173 -3.73 0.43 -11.22
CA ASP A 173 -5.15 0.75 -11.02
C ASP A 173 -5.71 0.17 -9.72
N GLU A 174 -5.26 -1.01 -9.28
CA GLU A 174 -5.64 -1.58 -7.98
C GLU A 174 -5.22 -0.66 -6.83
N PHE A 175 -3.99 -0.15 -6.88
CA PHE A 175 -3.47 0.78 -5.88
C PHE A 175 -4.28 2.09 -5.89
N LYS A 176 -4.57 2.66 -7.06
CA LYS A 176 -5.40 3.87 -7.16
C LYS A 176 -6.82 3.62 -6.66
N ALA A 177 -7.38 2.44 -6.94
CA ALA A 177 -8.72 2.06 -6.51
C ALA A 177 -8.82 2.03 -4.97
N VAL A 178 -7.82 1.48 -4.27
CA VAL A 178 -7.82 1.50 -2.80
C VAL A 178 -7.55 2.90 -2.24
N GLN A 179 -6.63 3.67 -2.84
CA GLN A 179 -6.30 5.02 -2.36
C GLN A 179 -7.46 6.00 -2.51
N PHE A 180 -8.18 5.91 -3.63
CA PHE A 180 -9.20 6.88 -4.03
C PHE A 180 -10.61 6.27 -4.09
N ASN A 181 -10.89 5.32 -3.20
CA ASN A 181 -12.14 4.54 -3.08
C ASN A 181 -13.41 5.34 -2.71
N THR A 182 -13.33 6.66 -2.51
CA THR A 182 -14.52 7.51 -2.27
C THR A 182 -14.56 8.67 -3.24
N SER A 183 -15.76 9.14 -3.60
CA SER A 183 -15.92 10.28 -4.51
C SER A 183 -15.24 11.56 -3.99
N ARG A 184 -15.06 11.72 -2.68
CA ARG A 184 -14.32 12.85 -2.10
C ARG A 184 -12.82 12.73 -2.38
N ARG A 185 -12.24 11.54 -2.22
CA ARG A 185 -10.84 11.24 -2.49
C ARG A 185 -10.52 11.33 -3.99
N SER A 186 -11.37 10.75 -4.85
CA SER A 186 -11.18 10.83 -6.31
C SER A 186 -11.27 12.29 -6.81
N ARG A 187 -12.18 13.10 -6.26
CA ARG A 187 -12.26 14.54 -6.59
C ARG A 187 -11.03 15.32 -6.14
N ALA A 188 -10.49 15.03 -4.95
CA ALA A 188 -9.24 15.66 -4.48
C ALA A 188 -8.07 15.30 -5.41
N PHE A 189 -7.93 14.02 -5.77
CA PHE A 189 -6.92 13.58 -6.72
C PHE A 189 -7.10 14.21 -8.12
N ALA A 190 -8.34 14.35 -8.60
CA ALA A 190 -8.63 15.04 -9.84
C ALA A 190 -8.24 16.53 -9.77
N LYS A 191 -8.51 17.23 -8.66
CA LYS A 191 -8.05 18.62 -8.45
C LYS A 191 -6.53 18.73 -8.50
N TYR A 192 -5.82 17.80 -7.86
CA TYR A 192 -4.37 17.72 -7.94
C TYR A 192 -3.87 17.57 -9.38
N ASN A 193 -4.45 16.64 -10.16
CA ASN A 193 -4.07 16.45 -11.56
C ASN A 193 -4.39 17.69 -12.42
N MET A 194 -5.52 18.35 -12.18
CA MET A 194 -5.86 19.60 -12.88
C MET A 194 -4.88 20.74 -12.55
N ALA A 195 -4.40 20.84 -11.30
CA ALA A 195 -3.41 21.83 -10.89
C ALA A 195 -2.02 21.61 -11.54
N LEU A 196 -1.75 20.40 -12.01
CA LEU A 196 -0.59 20.07 -12.84
C LEU A 196 -0.85 20.24 -14.35
N GLY A 197 -2.09 20.50 -14.76
CA GLY A 197 -2.43 20.68 -16.17
C GLY A 197 -1.68 21.84 -16.83
N GLY A 198 -1.24 21.64 -18.07
CA GLY A 198 -0.59 22.67 -18.90
C GLY A 198 0.86 22.99 -18.54
N GLY A 199 1.43 22.40 -17.48
CA GLY A 199 2.84 22.55 -17.14
C GLY A 199 3.74 21.51 -17.82
N VAL A 200 4.94 21.92 -18.20
CA VAL A 200 6.04 21.00 -18.53
C VAL A 200 6.91 20.85 -17.30
N TYR A 201 7.01 19.63 -16.79
CA TYR A 201 7.75 19.36 -15.58
C TYR A 201 8.97 18.48 -15.87
N GLY A 202 10.15 18.96 -15.47
CA GLY A 202 11.36 18.13 -15.52
C GLY A 202 11.26 16.91 -14.62
N ASN A 203 12.05 15.90 -14.93
CA ASN A 203 12.26 14.77 -14.04
C ASN A 203 12.85 15.30 -12.72
N LEU A 204 12.12 15.11 -11.62
CA LEU A 204 12.47 15.67 -10.31
C LEU A 204 13.63 14.94 -9.64
N SER A 205 14.05 13.80 -10.19
CA SER A 205 15.10 13.00 -9.59
C SER A 205 16.39 13.17 -10.39
N LYS A 206 17.33 13.95 -9.85
CA LYS A 206 18.75 13.80 -10.20
C LYS A 206 19.35 12.50 -9.62
N ASN A 207 18.68 11.92 -8.63
CA ASN A 207 19.15 10.76 -7.87
C ASN A 207 18.30 9.54 -8.22
N ASN A 208 18.57 8.88 -9.35
CA ASN A 208 17.94 7.59 -9.62
C ASN A 208 18.64 6.53 -8.76
N GLY A 209 17.94 5.93 -7.80
CA GLY A 209 18.60 4.97 -6.91
C GLY A 209 17.83 4.63 -5.64
N ARG A 210 18.51 3.94 -4.74
CA ARG A 210 17.99 3.55 -3.42
C ARG A 210 17.70 4.76 -2.53
N ASP A 211 18.42 5.87 -2.73
CA ASP A 211 18.35 7.05 -1.87
C ASP A 211 17.04 7.85 -2.02
N VAL A 212 16.24 7.58 -3.06
CA VAL A 212 14.90 8.21 -3.18
C VAL A 212 13.85 7.52 -2.31
N CYS A 213 14.11 6.28 -1.90
CA CYS A 213 13.26 5.53 -0.99
C CYS A 213 13.32 6.16 0.41
N ASP A 214 12.19 6.19 1.12
CA ASP A 214 12.14 6.72 2.50
C ASP A 214 12.42 5.66 3.57
N PHE A 215 12.87 4.47 3.15
CA PHE A 215 13.24 3.34 4.00
C PHE A 215 14.66 2.85 3.68
N ASN A 216 15.27 2.11 4.63
CA ASN A 216 16.61 1.56 4.45
C ASN A 216 16.58 0.29 3.58
N ALA A 217 16.58 0.49 2.26
CA ALA A 217 16.62 -0.57 1.25
C ALA A 217 17.75 -1.59 1.49
N THR A 218 18.94 -1.14 1.85
CA THR A 218 20.12 -2.01 2.05
C THR A 218 19.93 -2.96 3.24
N LYS A 219 19.32 -2.47 4.33
CA LYS A 219 18.99 -3.31 5.49
C LYS A 219 17.94 -4.37 5.13
N LEU A 220 16.97 -4.01 4.30
CA LEU A 220 15.88 -4.92 3.91
C LEU A 220 16.33 -5.98 2.92
N LEU A 221 17.21 -5.66 1.97
CA LEU A 221 17.76 -6.65 1.03
C LEU A 221 18.52 -7.77 1.76
N ARG A 222 19.34 -7.41 2.75
CA ARG A 222 20.10 -8.38 3.57
C ARG A 222 19.23 -9.29 4.42
N LYS A 223 18.00 -8.88 4.70
CA LYS A 223 17.05 -9.64 5.50
C LYS A 223 16.31 -10.55 4.52
N ASN A 224 16.90 -11.70 4.22
CA ASN A 224 16.28 -12.71 3.36
C ASN A 224 14.81 -12.93 3.77
N PRO A 225 13.87 -13.01 2.81
CA PRO A 225 12.44 -13.16 3.07
C PRO A 225 12.10 -14.42 3.87
#